data_AF-A0A4S4KMP7-F1
#
_entry.id   AF-A0A4S4KMP7-F1
#
_cell.length_a   1.000
_cell.length_b   1.000
_cell.length_c   1.000
_cell.angle_alpha   90.00
_cell.angle_beta   90.00
_cell.angle_gamma   90.00
#
_symmetry.space_group_name_H-M   'P 1'
#
loop_
_entity.id
_entity.type
_entity.pdbx_description
1 polymer ?
#
loop_
_entity_poly.entity_id
_entity_poly.type
_entity_poly.pdbx_seq_one_letter_code
_entity_poly.pdbx_strand_id
1 'polypeptide(L)'
;MHPFVPTILVILDPCAAIAGQKWVAPKDVRACFTSFKVDPEIKANIVDVVNKTLAFHTSVNYELLAPEPFTADVHEDLLGDLARISKQQYPSDFDLHIDMSRTLKRLNDGHCVYINSCYDSLFLTFLPIPLVLLTDSNGAQAVHIAPEAFTVASAEFADELQVWQNALPGALKGQLSSLSGAKVLLINGADPFVAVDANALITGSFQPFGTRQNSFFSSYNRADTGWSYIMGNFAQLSLPLTDSATLTIQLANSVKTETITLPYRSRIGSTAVPWTDSTSFRENNCVAIDGTNGVDINAPDTSNAKRDTATLSTVSKFRQQPKISSADARKHALNVMLDVTPLQDISLPPALTPGGVVSGSLGVSEFHLLNDGKTGVLALGSFSEDDFDTFEQTLLTGLTNLKTMGATQLIVDVSNNGGGFICIAHWLHRILAGPKSTTVPQAGLDTETRAGPLARLITKTIVANPSLDPNDELLYNPIGFAFLNNTVFPATFDWLEPPVQKIINGRQDAFSPE
;
A
#
# COMPACT_ATOMS: atom_id res chain seq x y z
N MET A 1 -64.71 -11.80 -8.93
CA MET A 1 -63.61 -10.96 -9.43
C MET A 1 -63.07 -10.15 -8.26
N HIS A 2 -61.97 -10.60 -7.65
CA HIS A 2 -61.24 -9.79 -6.65
C HIS A 2 -60.22 -8.92 -7.39
N PRO A 3 -60.11 -7.62 -7.06
CA PRO A 3 -59.13 -6.77 -7.69
C PRO A 3 -57.75 -7.07 -7.11
N PHE A 4 -56.81 -7.41 -7.97
CA PHE A 4 -55.38 -7.44 -7.67
C PHE A 4 -54.93 -5.99 -7.40
N VAL A 5 -54.55 -5.70 -6.16
CA VAL A 5 -53.83 -4.47 -5.82
C VAL A 5 -52.33 -4.79 -5.98
N PRO A 6 -51.61 -4.14 -6.90
CA PRO A 6 -50.18 -4.35 -7.03
C PRO A 6 -49.49 -3.72 -5.83
N THR A 7 -48.82 -4.55 -5.02
CA THR A 7 -47.94 -4.09 -3.96
C THR A 7 -46.78 -3.34 -4.61
N ILE A 8 -46.74 -2.02 -4.44
CA ILE A 8 -45.58 -1.22 -4.85
C ILE A 8 -44.43 -1.62 -3.94
N LEU A 9 -43.45 -2.31 -4.51
CA LEU A 9 -42.19 -2.59 -3.84
C LEU A 9 -41.42 -1.28 -3.77
N VAL A 10 -41.40 -0.63 -2.60
CA VAL A 10 -40.52 0.50 -2.36
C VAL A 10 -39.09 -0.05 -2.35
N ILE A 11 -38.33 0.22 -3.41
CA ILE A 11 -36.91 -0.10 -3.46
C ILE A 11 -36.23 0.83 -2.44
N LEU A 12 -35.81 0.25 -1.31
CA LEU A 12 -35.07 0.98 -0.29
C LEU A 12 -33.70 1.36 -0.86
N ASP A 13 -33.29 2.62 -0.68
CA ASP A 13 -31.96 3.09 -1.07
C ASP A 13 -30.88 2.32 -0.27
N PRO A 14 -29.99 1.56 -0.92
CA PRO A 14 -29.02 0.74 -0.22
C PRO A 14 -27.94 1.56 0.49
N CYS A 15 -27.63 2.76 0.02
CA CYS A 15 -26.67 3.65 0.68
C CYS A 15 -27.29 4.35 1.90
N ALA A 16 -28.58 4.67 1.86
CA ALA A 16 -29.31 5.15 3.03
C ALA A 16 -29.35 4.09 4.15
N ALA A 17 -29.41 2.80 3.79
CA ALA A 17 -29.47 1.70 4.75
C ALA A 17 -28.20 1.52 5.59
N ILE A 18 -27.06 2.08 5.17
CA ILE A 18 -25.78 2.03 5.89
C ILE A 18 -25.31 3.42 6.38
N ALA A 19 -26.02 4.49 6.02
CA ALA A 19 -25.67 5.86 6.36
C ALA A 19 -25.58 6.07 7.88
N GLY A 20 -24.51 6.72 8.33
CA GLY A 20 -24.28 7.05 9.75
C GLY A 20 -23.96 5.86 10.66
N GLN A 21 -23.84 4.64 10.13
CA GLN A 21 -23.50 3.46 10.92
C GLN A 21 -21.98 3.26 10.97
N LYS A 22 -21.46 3.04 12.18
CA LYS A 22 -20.03 2.73 12.38
C LYS A 22 -19.67 1.36 11.80
N TRP A 23 -20.52 0.36 12.05
CA TRP A 23 -20.31 -1.04 11.67
C TRP A 23 -21.52 -1.57 10.90
N VAL A 24 -21.25 -2.22 9.77
CA VAL A 24 -22.28 -2.82 8.90
C VAL A 24 -21.81 -4.17 8.36
N ALA A 25 -22.73 -4.97 7.80
CA ALA A 25 -22.34 -6.20 7.12
C ALA A 25 -21.71 -5.89 5.75
N PRO A 26 -20.66 -6.60 5.32
CA PRO A 26 -20.01 -6.34 4.03
C PRO A 26 -20.98 -6.38 2.84
N LYS A 27 -21.94 -7.31 2.83
CA LYS A 27 -23.02 -7.37 1.83
C LYS A 27 -23.84 -6.07 1.70
N ASP A 28 -24.06 -5.35 2.78
CA ASP A 28 -24.88 -4.13 2.77
C ASP A 28 -24.06 -2.97 2.16
N VAL A 29 -22.75 -2.93 2.44
CA VAL A 29 -21.82 -2.03 1.74
C VAL A 29 -21.76 -2.35 0.25
N ARG A 30 -21.60 -3.64 -0.12
CA ARG A 30 -21.63 -4.05 -1.53
C ARG A 30 -22.93 -3.67 -2.22
N ALA A 31 -24.07 -3.76 -1.55
CA ALA A 31 -25.35 -3.34 -2.11
C ALA A 31 -25.37 -1.84 -2.43
N CYS A 32 -24.80 -0.99 -1.57
CA CYS A 32 -24.63 0.43 -1.88
C CYS A 32 -23.67 0.64 -3.06
N PHE A 33 -22.47 0.04 -3.02
CA PHE A 33 -21.44 0.23 -4.05
C PHE A 33 -21.88 -0.25 -5.45
N THR A 34 -22.63 -1.35 -5.52
CA THR A 34 -23.14 -1.90 -6.78
C THR A 34 -24.41 -1.23 -7.29
N SER A 35 -25.00 -0.29 -6.54
CA SER A 35 -26.20 0.44 -6.96
C SER A 35 -25.94 1.45 -8.09
N PHE A 36 -24.68 1.84 -8.29
CA PHE A 36 -24.28 2.81 -9.30
C PHE A 36 -23.97 2.14 -10.64
N LYS A 37 -24.55 2.67 -11.72
CA LYS A 37 -24.25 2.24 -13.09
C LYS A 37 -22.96 2.87 -13.59
N VAL A 38 -22.28 2.18 -14.48
CA VAL A 38 -21.15 2.75 -15.23
C VAL A 38 -21.63 3.91 -16.10
N ASP A 39 -20.99 5.06 -15.95
CA ASP A 39 -21.08 6.15 -16.91
C ASP A 39 -20.08 5.90 -18.06
N PRO A 40 -20.53 5.78 -19.32
CA PRO A 40 -19.66 5.45 -20.44
C PRO A 40 -18.63 6.54 -20.77
N GLU A 41 -18.95 7.82 -20.54
CA GLU A 41 -18.03 8.94 -20.80
C GLU A 41 -16.94 8.97 -19.73
N ILE A 42 -17.32 8.82 -18.46
CA ILE A 42 -16.36 8.72 -17.34
C ILE A 42 -15.45 7.51 -17.54
N LYS A 43 -16.00 6.34 -17.89
CA LYS A 43 -15.20 5.14 -18.18
C LYS A 43 -14.19 5.38 -19.30
N ALA A 44 -14.62 5.97 -20.42
CA ALA A 44 -13.73 6.26 -21.54
C ALA A 44 -12.59 7.19 -21.13
N ASN A 45 -12.89 8.23 -20.34
CA ASN A 45 -11.91 9.16 -19.81
C ASN A 45 -10.92 8.48 -18.84
N ILE A 46 -11.41 7.63 -17.92
CA ILE A 46 -10.55 6.86 -16.99
C ILE A 46 -9.54 6.03 -17.78
N VAL A 47 -10.01 5.25 -18.77
CA VAL A 47 -9.13 4.37 -19.55
C VAL A 47 -8.10 5.19 -20.33
N ASP A 48 -8.50 6.30 -20.96
CA ASP A 48 -7.58 7.18 -21.70
C ASP A 48 -6.51 7.81 -20.80
N VAL A 49 -6.90 8.35 -19.64
CA VAL A 49 -5.97 8.96 -18.68
C VAL A 49 -5.00 7.91 -18.13
N VAL A 50 -5.48 6.75 -17.69
CA VAL A 50 -4.61 5.69 -17.17
C VAL A 50 -3.62 5.22 -18.25
N ASN A 51 -4.09 5.03 -19.49
CA ASN A 51 -3.24 4.64 -20.61
C ASN A 51 -2.13 5.67 -20.89
N LYS A 52 -2.45 6.98 -20.82
CA LYS A 52 -1.46 8.06 -20.99
C LYS A 52 -0.48 8.13 -19.83
N THR A 53 -0.92 7.89 -18.59
CA THR A 53 -0.04 7.88 -17.41
C THR A 53 0.93 6.70 -17.44
N LEU A 54 0.50 5.52 -17.89
CA LEU A 54 1.36 4.34 -18.03
C LEU A 54 2.51 4.54 -19.02
N ALA A 55 2.46 5.55 -19.88
CA ALA A 55 3.59 5.92 -20.75
C ALA A 55 4.81 6.43 -19.98
N PHE A 56 4.66 6.82 -18.70
CA PHE A 56 5.76 7.19 -17.82
C PHE A 56 6.34 6.00 -17.06
N HIS A 57 5.60 4.91 -16.94
CA HIS A 57 6.00 3.77 -16.12
C HIS A 57 6.89 2.81 -16.92
N THR A 58 8.11 2.55 -16.45
CA THR A 58 9.12 1.78 -17.20
C THR A 58 8.75 0.30 -17.34
N SER A 59 8.13 -0.30 -16.33
CA SER A 59 7.85 -1.75 -16.29
C SER A 59 6.81 -2.21 -17.31
N VAL A 60 5.97 -1.32 -17.87
CA VAL A 60 4.80 -1.68 -18.70
C VAL A 60 5.16 -2.55 -19.91
N ASN A 61 6.30 -2.30 -20.55
CA ASN A 61 6.74 -3.09 -21.69
C ASN A 61 7.61 -4.28 -21.28
N TYR A 62 8.41 -4.16 -20.21
CA TYR A 62 9.29 -5.22 -19.72
C TYR A 62 8.51 -6.39 -19.12
N GLU A 63 7.49 -6.10 -18.32
CA GLU A 63 6.66 -7.11 -17.64
C GLU A 63 5.64 -7.77 -18.56
N LEU A 64 5.60 -7.43 -19.85
CA LEU A 64 4.82 -8.20 -20.83
C LEU A 64 5.41 -9.61 -21.01
N LEU A 65 6.74 -9.71 -20.96
CA LEU A 65 7.50 -10.95 -21.04
C LEU A 65 8.84 -10.71 -20.34
N ALA A 66 8.86 -10.92 -19.03
CA ALA A 66 10.08 -10.76 -18.24
C ALA A 66 11.12 -11.83 -18.63
N PRO A 67 12.40 -11.47 -18.88
CA PRO A 67 13.45 -12.42 -19.24
C PRO A 67 13.96 -13.20 -18.02
N GLU A 68 14.78 -14.24 -18.24
CA GLU A 68 15.48 -14.95 -17.16
C GLU A 68 16.30 -13.99 -16.27
N PRO A 69 16.31 -14.16 -14.92
CA PRO A 69 15.68 -15.24 -14.14
C PRO A 69 14.21 -14.99 -13.76
N PHE A 70 13.60 -13.91 -14.25
CA PHE A 70 12.26 -13.45 -13.87
C PHE A 70 11.13 -14.12 -14.69
N THR A 71 11.41 -15.23 -15.38
CA THR A 71 10.42 -15.92 -16.22
C THR A 71 9.27 -16.53 -15.42
N ALA A 72 9.46 -16.77 -14.13
CA ALA A 72 8.40 -17.19 -13.21
C ALA A 72 7.62 -16.02 -12.58
N ASP A 73 8.03 -14.77 -12.86
CA ASP A 73 7.43 -13.57 -12.30
C ASP A 73 6.30 -13.04 -13.20
N VAL A 74 6.22 -11.73 -13.38
CA VAL A 74 5.05 -11.02 -13.93
C VAL A 74 5.04 -11.08 -15.46
N HIS A 75 3.88 -11.41 -16.04
CA HIS A 75 3.63 -11.46 -17.49
C HIS A 75 2.28 -10.81 -17.82
N GLU A 76 2.21 -9.49 -17.70
CA GLU A 76 0.96 -8.74 -17.75
C GLU A 76 0.91 -7.80 -18.95
N ASP A 77 -0.13 -7.95 -19.78
CA ASP A 77 -0.42 -7.01 -20.86
C ASP A 77 -1.38 -5.92 -20.41
N LEU A 78 -0.85 -4.94 -19.66
CA LEU A 78 -1.67 -3.82 -19.16
C LEU A 78 -2.39 -3.06 -20.28
N LEU A 79 -1.74 -2.84 -21.41
CA LEU A 79 -2.35 -2.10 -22.53
C LEU A 79 -3.44 -2.93 -23.22
N GLY A 80 -3.22 -4.23 -23.36
CA GLY A 80 -4.22 -5.18 -23.85
C GLY A 80 -5.43 -5.28 -22.91
N ASP A 81 -5.19 -5.32 -21.61
CA ASP A 81 -6.25 -5.31 -20.60
C ASP A 81 -7.05 -4.01 -20.58
N LEU A 82 -6.41 -2.85 -20.68
CA LEU A 82 -7.12 -1.57 -20.79
C LEU A 82 -7.98 -1.52 -22.07
N ALA A 83 -7.49 -2.08 -23.19
CA ALA A 83 -8.27 -2.19 -24.42
C ALA A 83 -9.46 -3.15 -24.28
N ARG A 84 -9.32 -4.24 -23.51
CA ARG A 84 -10.42 -5.14 -23.14
C ARG A 84 -11.44 -4.41 -22.27
N ILE A 85 -10.98 -3.76 -21.18
CA ILE A 85 -11.83 -3.01 -20.24
C ILE A 85 -12.63 -1.95 -20.99
N SER A 86 -12.02 -1.20 -21.90
CA SER A 86 -12.69 -0.20 -22.74
C SER A 86 -13.94 -0.75 -23.43
N LYS A 87 -13.89 -1.98 -23.95
CA LYS A 87 -14.98 -2.63 -24.70
C LYS A 87 -15.96 -3.40 -23.82
N GLN A 88 -15.54 -3.84 -22.63
CA GLN A 88 -16.34 -4.67 -21.73
C GLN A 88 -17.49 -3.91 -21.09
N GLN A 89 -18.66 -4.54 -20.96
CA GLN A 89 -19.76 -4.01 -20.14
C GLN A 89 -19.62 -4.52 -18.70
N TYR A 90 -19.93 -3.66 -17.74
CA TYR A 90 -19.88 -4.01 -16.31
C TYR A 90 -21.27 -3.85 -15.69
N PRO A 91 -21.66 -4.73 -14.74
CA PRO A 91 -22.94 -4.62 -14.04
C PRO A 91 -23.06 -3.34 -13.21
N SER A 92 -21.95 -2.89 -12.62
CA SER A 92 -21.89 -1.68 -11.81
C SER A 92 -20.57 -0.91 -12.03
N ASP A 93 -20.56 0.35 -11.61
CA ASP A 93 -19.35 1.18 -11.52
C ASP A 93 -18.30 0.53 -10.61
N PHE A 94 -18.73 -0.07 -9.50
CA PHE A 94 -17.84 -0.80 -8.58
C PHE A 94 -17.12 -1.97 -9.27
N ASP A 95 -17.82 -2.76 -10.10
CA ASP A 95 -17.22 -3.88 -10.84
C ASP A 95 -16.16 -3.41 -11.86
N LEU A 96 -16.37 -2.26 -12.50
CA LEU A 96 -15.39 -1.64 -13.38
C LEU A 96 -14.11 -1.29 -12.61
N HIS A 97 -14.25 -0.66 -11.44
CA HIS A 97 -13.10 -0.23 -10.65
C HIS A 97 -12.33 -1.39 -10.01
N ILE A 98 -12.99 -2.50 -9.68
CA ILE A 98 -12.31 -3.74 -9.28
C ILE A 98 -11.45 -4.29 -10.42
N ASP A 99 -11.97 -4.34 -11.65
CA ASP A 99 -11.21 -4.85 -12.81
C ASP A 99 -10.02 -3.95 -13.15
N MET A 100 -10.20 -2.62 -13.07
CA MET A 100 -9.10 -1.66 -13.17
C MET A 100 -8.03 -1.91 -12.09
N SER A 101 -8.43 -1.97 -10.82
CA SER A 101 -7.50 -2.18 -9.70
C SER A 101 -6.72 -3.48 -9.86
N ARG A 102 -7.41 -4.60 -10.15
CA ARG A 102 -6.78 -5.90 -10.35
C ARG A 102 -5.82 -5.90 -11.55
N THR A 103 -6.20 -5.26 -12.65
CA THR A 103 -5.33 -5.16 -13.83
C THR A 103 -3.99 -4.53 -13.50
N LEU A 104 -3.97 -3.39 -12.80
CA LEU A 104 -2.71 -2.74 -12.44
C LEU A 104 -1.97 -3.50 -11.34
N LYS A 105 -2.68 -4.03 -10.33
CA LYS A 105 -2.06 -4.81 -9.24
C LYS A 105 -1.36 -6.08 -9.71
N ARG A 106 -1.81 -6.70 -10.80
CA ARG A 106 -1.12 -7.87 -11.36
C ARG A 106 0.29 -7.56 -11.84
N LEU A 107 0.62 -6.29 -12.13
CA LEU A 107 2.00 -5.88 -12.39
C LEU A 107 2.92 -6.13 -11.17
N ASN A 108 2.33 -6.31 -9.98
CA ASN A 108 3.02 -6.56 -8.72
C ASN A 108 4.08 -5.48 -8.40
N ASP A 109 3.80 -4.25 -8.78
CA ASP A 109 4.65 -3.09 -8.54
C ASP A 109 3.92 -2.09 -7.63
N GLY A 110 4.49 -1.82 -6.46
CA GLY A 110 3.95 -0.87 -5.48
C GLY A 110 3.84 0.57 -5.99
N HIS A 111 4.48 0.89 -7.13
CA HIS A 111 4.42 2.21 -7.75
C HIS A 111 3.41 2.27 -8.91
N CYS A 112 2.88 1.11 -9.34
CA CYS A 112 1.88 1.01 -10.40
C CYS A 112 0.56 0.47 -9.86
N VAL A 113 -0.26 1.35 -9.31
CA VAL A 113 -1.56 0.97 -8.74
C VAL A 113 -2.70 1.79 -9.31
N TYR A 114 -3.89 1.20 -9.25
CA TYR A 114 -5.14 1.92 -9.45
C TYR A 114 -5.95 1.83 -8.16
N ILE A 115 -6.18 2.98 -7.54
CA ILE A 115 -6.91 3.11 -6.28
C ILE A 115 -8.07 4.09 -6.50
N ASN A 116 -9.28 3.64 -6.21
CA ASN A 116 -10.47 4.47 -6.27
C ASN A 116 -10.93 4.85 -4.86
N SER A 117 -10.78 6.12 -4.50
CA SER A 117 -11.19 6.65 -3.19
C SER A 117 -12.67 6.53 -2.85
N CYS A 118 -13.55 6.34 -3.84
CA CYS A 118 -14.98 6.07 -3.64
C CYS A 118 -15.23 4.71 -2.98
N TYR A 119 -14.33 3.73 -3.20
CA TYR A 119 -14.56 2.34 -2.79
C TYR A 119 -13.44 1.79 -1.92
N ASP A 120 -12.18 1.99 -2.32
CA ASP A 120 -11.02 1.48 -1.63
C ASP A 120 -10.88 2.15 -0.26
N SER A 121 -11.01 1.35 0.79
CA SER A 121 -10.82 1.74 2.19
C SER A 121 -11.77 2.84 2.69
N LEU A 122 -12.85 3.13 1.95
CA LEU A 122 -13.98 3.89 2.49
C LEU A 122 -14.67 3.10 3.62
N PHE A 123 -14.72 1.77 3.46
CA PHE A 123 -15.00 0.82 4.51
C PHE A 123 -13.86 -0.20 4.60
N LEU A 124 -13.31 -0.39 5.80
CA LEU A 124 -12.37 -1.47 6.08
C LEU A 124 -13.13 -2.65 6.68
N THR A 125 -12.86 -3.85 6.20
CA THR A 125 -13.62 -5.05 6.56
C THR A 125 -12.76 -6.02 7.37
N PHE A 126 -13.21 -6.37 8.57
CA PHE A 126 -12.38 -7.03 9.58
C PHE A 126 -12.90 -8.40 10.01
N LEU A 127 -11.96 -9.29 10.35
CA LEU A 127 -12.13 -10.41 11.29
C LEU A 127 -11.25 -10.18 12.53
N PRO A 128 -11.68 -10.63 13.72
CA PRO A 128 -10.92 -10.43 14.97
C PRO A 128 -9.85 -11.51 15.19
N ILE A 129 -9.56 -12.32 14.17
CA ILE A 129 -8.68 -13.48 14.24
C ILE A 129 -7.64 -13.43 13.11
N PRO A 130 -6.70 -12.46 13.14
CA PRO A 130 -5.56 -12.45 12.23
C PRO A 130 -4.83 -13.79 12.23
N LEU A 131 -4.23 -14.14 11.10
CA LEU A 131 -3.49 -15.39 10.93
C LEU A 131 -1.99 -15.13 10.91
N VAL A 132 -1.21 -16.07 11.43
CA VAL A 132 0.26 -16.06 11.39
C VAL A 132 0.78 -17.39 10.86
N LEU A 133 1.95 -17.35 10.23
CA LEU A 133 2.70 -18.55 9.85
C LEU A 133 3.74 -18.82 10.93
N LEU A 134 3.62 -19.93 11.65
CA LEU A 134 4.56 -20.32 12.70
C LEU A 134 5.40 -21.51 12.24
N THR A 135 6.69 -21.45 12.54
CA THR A 135 7.65 -22.53 12.28
C THR A 135 7.95 -23.27 13.57
N ASP A 136 7.83 -24.59 13.58
CA ASP A 136 8.17 -25.43 14.73
C ASP A 136 9.69 -25.69 14.84
N SER A 137 10.11 -26.38 15.90
CA SER A 137 11.52 -26.70 16.14
C SER A 137 12.16 -27.61 15.08
N ASN A 138 11.36 -28.28 14.25
CA ASN A 138 11.82 -29.14 13.16
C ASN A 138 11.82 -28.39 11.82
N GLY A 139 11.43 -27.11 11.79
CA GLY A 139 11.32 -26.31 10.59
C GLY A 139 9.99 -26.46 9.84
N ALA A 140 9.02 -27.20 10.38
CA ALA A 140 7.72 -27.34 9.75
C ALA A 140 6.85 -26.11 10.01
N GLN A 141 6.22 -25.59 8.95
CA GLN A 141 5.36 -24.41 9.04
C GLN A 141 3.89 -24.79 9.08
N ALA A 142 3.11 -24.04 9.86
CA ALA A 142 1.66 -24.16 9.90
C ALA A 142 1.01 -22.79 10.07
N VAL A 143 -0.21 -22.66 9.55
CA VAL A 143 -1.05 -21.48 9.74
C VAL A 143 -1.74 -21.57 11.09
N HIS A 144 -1.68 -20.49 11.87
CA HIS A 144 -2.34 -20.36 13.17
C HIS A 144 -3.16 -19.08 13.22
N ILE A 145 -4.20 -19.06 14.04
CA ILE A 145 -4.74 -17.78 14.54
C ILE A 145 -3.66 -17.15 15.42
N ALA A 146 -3.36 -15.87 15.22
CA ALA A 146 -2.31 -15.17 15.94
C ALA A 146 -2.47 -15.36 17.45
N PRO A 147 -1.40 -15.73 18.19
CA PRO A 147 -1.46 -15.91 19.64
C PRO A 147 -2.05 -14.70 20.37
N GLU A 148 -1.72 -13.50 19.89
CA GLU A 148 -2.17 -12.22 20.42
C GLU A 148 -3.53 -11.74 19.88
N ALA A 149 -4.18 -12.48 18.98
CA ALA A 149 -5.39 -12.06 18.26
C ALA A 149 -6.47 -11.47 19.17
N PHE A 150 -6.83 -12.17 20.25
CA PHE A 150 -7.88 -11.68 21.16
C PHE A 150 -7.49 -10.40 21.90
N THR A 151 -6.21 -10.26 22.29
CA THR A 151 -5.71 -9.06 22.97
C THR A 151 -5.80 -7.85 22.04
N VAL A 152 -5.36 -8.01 20.80
CA VAL A 152 -5.44 -6.97 19.76
C VAL A 152 -6.90 -6.62 19.45
N ALA A 153 -7.73 -7.63 19.18
CA ALA A 153 -9.13 -7.42 18.84
C ALA A 153 -9.96 -6.80 19.98
N SER A 154 -9.67 -7.14 21.24
CA SER A 154 -10.36 -6.56 22.39
C SER A 154 -10.00 -5.10 22.63
N ALA A 155 -8.77 -4.70 22.28
CA ALA A 155 -8.33 -3.31 22.37
C ALA A 155 -8.94 -2.46 21.24
N GLU A 156 -8.90 -2.97 20.01
CA GLU A 156 -9.31 -2.22 18.82
C GLU A 156 -10.82 -2.25 18.55
N PHE A 157 -11.47 -3.39 18.76
CA PHE A 157 -12.85 -3.65 18.34
C PHE A 157 -13.79 -3.91 19.52
N ALA A 158 -13.53 -3.29 20.68
CA ALA A 158 -14.29 -3.51 21.91
C ALA A 158 -15.81 -3.36 21.72
N ASP A 159 -16.24 -2.44 20.85
CA ASP A 159 -17.65 -2.15 20.57
C ASP A 159 -18.33 -3.15 19.62
N GLU A 160 -17.57 -3.97 18.89
CA GLU A 160 -18.09 -4.96 17.95
C GLU A 160 -17.83 -6.41 18.43
N LEU A 161 -16.99 -6.59 19.45
CA LEU A 161 -16.49 -7.89 19.93
C LEU A 161 -17.61 -8.91 20.18
N GLN A 162 -18.74 -8.46 20.73
CA GLN A 162 -19.87 -9.33 21.07
C GLN A 162 -20.50 -10.01 19.85
N VAL A 163 -20.42 -9.42 18.65
CA VAL A 163 -20.91 -10.03 17.40
C VAL A 163 -20.15 -11.32 17.13
N TRP A 164 -18.81 -11.28 17.20
CA TRP A 164 -17.98 -12.46 16.96
C TRP A 164 -18.06 -13.48 18.09
N GLN A 165 -18.14 -13.02 19.35
CA GLN A 165 -18.38 -13.92 20.48
C GLN A 165 -19.68 -14.72 20.32
N ASN A 166 -20.74 -14.07 19.83
CA ASN A 166 -22.05 -14.70 19.63
C ASN A 166 -22.10 -15.62 18.40
N ALA A 167 -21.24 -15.40 17.41
CA ALA A 167 -21.16 -16.20 16.19
C ALA A 167 -20.52 -17.58 16.43
N LEU A 168 -19.76 -17.75 17.51
CA LEU A 168 -19.14 -19.03 17.82
C LEU A 168 -20.16 -20.10 18.21
N PRO A 169 -19.98 -21.35 17.75
CA PRO A 169 -20.94 -22.43 17.95
C PRO A 169 -20.79 -23.09 19.33
N GLY A 170 -21.88 -23.68 19.82
CA GLY A 170 -21.88 -24.62 20.95
C GLY A 170 -21.11 -24.11 22.18
N ALA A 171 -20.13 -24.91 22.63
CA ALA A 171 -19.31 -24.61 23.80
C ALA A 171 -18.30 -23.46 23.58
N LEU A 172 -18.05 -23.07 22.32
CA LEU A 172 -17.17 -21.94 21.98
C LEU A 172 -17.91 -20.60 22.03
N LYS A 173 -19.24 -20.59 22.16
CA LYS A 173 -20.01 -19.34 22.25
C LYS A 173 -19.51 -18.50 23.43
N GLY A 174 -19.13 -17.24 23.16
CA GLY A 174 -18.56 -16.35 24.17
C GLY A 174 -17.08 -16.59 24.48
N GLN A 175 -16.40 -17.50 23.79
CA GLN A 175 -15.03 -17.93 24.08
C GLN A 175 -14.05 -17.55 22.97
N LEU A 176 -14.16 -16.34 22.41
CA LEU A 176 -13.30 -15.90 21.30
C LEU A 176 -11.82 -15.94 21.68
N SER A 177 -11.48 -15.64 22.93
CA SER A 177 -10.13 -15.73 23.49
C SER A 177 -9.52 -17.14 23.40
N SER A 178 -10.35 -18.18 23.40
CA SER A 178 -9.87 -19.57 23.30
C SER A 178 -9.30 -19.92 21.92
N LEU A 179 -9.56 -19.09 20.90
CA LEU A 179 -9.09 -19.32 19.53
C LEU A 179 -7.64 -18.88 19.31
N SER A 180 -7.11 -17.99 20.16
CA SER A 180 -5.73 -17.49 20.07
C SER A 180 -4.73 -18.65 20.03
N GLY A 181 -3.87 -18.68 19.01
CA GLY A 181 -2.87 -19.73 18.80
C GLY A 181 -3.40 -21.05 18.21
N ALA A 182 -4.71 -21.18 17.97
CA ALA A 182 -5.27 -22.39 17.37
C ALA A 182 -4.69 -22.62 15.96
N LYS A 183 -4.34 -23.87 15.66
CA LYS A 183 -3.83 -24.27 14.34
C LYS A 183 -5.00 -24.28 13.36
N VAL A 184 -4.84 -23.63 12.22
CA VAL A 184 -5.83 -23.64 11.13
C VAL A 184 -5.52 -24.79 10.20
N LEU A 185 -6.48 -25.70 10.06
CA LEU A 185 -6.37 -26.88 9.21
C LEU A 185 -7.02 -26.65 7.85
N LEU A 186 -8.13 -25.91 7.80
CA LEU A 186 -8.82 -25.56 6.56
C LEU A 186 -9.36 -24.13 6.63
N ILE A 187 -9.32 -23.43 5.50
CA ILE A 187 -10.01 -22.16 5.26
C ILE A 187 -11.06 -22.41 4.17
N ASN A 188 -12.32 -22.17 4.49
CA ASN A 188 -13.47 -22.41 3.61
C ASN A 188 -13.49 -23.83 3.00
N GLY A 189 -13.03 -24.82 3.77
CA GLY A 189 -13.01 -26.23 3.37
C GLY A 189 -11.78 -26.65 2.54
N ALA A 190 -10.83 -25.74 2.26
CA ALA A 190 -9.60 -26.03 1.53
C ALA A 190 -8.36 -25.85 2.42
N ASP A 191 -7.22 -26.39 1.97
CA ASP A 191 -5.92 -26.14 2.61
C ASP A 191 -5.65 -24.62 2.73
N PRO A 192 -5.11 -24.13 3.85
CA PRO A 192 -4.89 -22.69 4.06
C PRO A 192 -4.09 -22.02 2.95
N PHE A 193 -3.11 -22.70 2.35
CA PHE A 193 -2.29 -22.12 1.29
C PHE A 193 -3.06 -21.87 -0.01
N VAL A 194 -4.20 -22.53 -0.23
CA VAL A 194 -5.09 -22.17 -1.36
C VAL A 194 -5.58 -20.73 -1.22
N ALA A 195 -5.91 -20.29 0.00
CA ALA A 195 -6.34 -18.92 0.25
C ALA A 195 -5.16 -17.92 0.23
N VAL A 196 -4.00 -18.34 0.77
CA VAL A 196 -2.76 -17.54 0.75
C VAL A 196 -2.34 -17.24 -0.70
N ASP A 197 -2.29 -18.26 -1.55
CA ASP A 197 -1.89 -18.13 -2.94
C ASP A 197 -2.92 -17.33 -3.74
N ALA A 198 -4.21 -17.55 -3.50
CA ALA A 198 -5.27 -16.75 -4.14
C ALA A 198 -5.17 -15.26 -3.78
N ASN A 199 -4.82 -14.92 -2.53
CA ASN A 199 -4.56 -13.54 -2.13
C ASN A 199 -3.30 -12.98 -2.81
N ALA A 200 -2.22 -13.76 -2.87
CA ALA A 200 -0.96 -13.35 -3.50
C ALA A 200 -1.11 -13.01 -4.99
N LEU A 201 -2.13 -13.54 -5.67
CA LEU A 201 -2.46 -13.20 -7.06
C LEU A 201 -3.17 -11.85 -7.25
N ILE A 202 -3.75 -11.28 -6.18
CA ILE A 202 -4.60 -10.07 -6.28
C ILE A 202 -4.13 -8.91 -5.42
N THR A 203 -3.23 -9.14 -4.46
CA THR A 203 -2.77 -8.09 -3.54
C THR A 203 -1.90 -7.03 -4.24
N GLY A 204 -1.07 -7.45 -5.20
CA GLY A 204 -0.12 -6.59 -5.91
C GLY A 204 1.08 -6.15 -5.06
N SER A 205 1.58 -4.94 -5.31
CA SER A 205 2.58 -4.21 -4.53
C SER A 205 4.02 -4.74 -4.52
N PHE A 206 4.25 -6.05 -4.63
CA PHE A 206 5.58 -6.65 -4.54
C PHE A 206 5.81 -7.70 -5.63
N GLN A 207 6.89 -7.58 -6.41
CA GLN A 207 7.20 -8.56 -7.47
C GLN A 207 7.43 -9.99 -6.95
N PRO A 208 8.10 -10.23 -5.80
CA PRO A 208 8.29 -11.59 -5.31
C PRO A 208 7.00 -12.21 -4.76
N PHE A 209 6.67 -13.41 -5.25
CA PHE A 209 5.48 -14.15 -4.82
C PHE A 209 5.42 -14.38 -3.30
N GLY A 210 6.53 -14.79 -2.67
CA GLY A 210 6.59 -15.02 -1.23
C GLY A 210 6.30 -13.78 -0.39
N THR A 211 6.75 -12.60 -0.83
CA THR A 211 6.41 -11.34 -0.15
C THR A 211 4.92 -11.05 -0.23
N ARG A 212 4.27 -11.33 -1.35
CA ARG A 212 2.81 -11.22 -1.48
C ARG A 212 2.07 -12.25 -0.63
N GLN A 213 2.58 -13.48 -0.48
CA GLN A 213 2.01 -14.45 0.45
C GLN A 213 2.09 -13.93 1.90
N ASN A 214 3.19 -13.28 2.29
CA ASN A 214 3.35 -12.72 3.63
C ASN A 214 2.28 -11.66 3.97
N SER A 215 1.79 -10.90 2.99
CA SER A 215 0.70 -9.92 3.20
C SER A 215 -0.60 -10.55 3.72
N PHE A 216 -0.81 -11.86 3.52
CA PHE A 216 -1.98 -12.57 4.01
C PHE A 216 -2.01 -12.65 5.55
N PHE A 217 -0.83 -12.71 6.15
CA PHE A 217 -0.63 -12.92 7.57
C PHE A 217 -0.46 -11.60 8.30
N SER A 218 -0.78 -11.59 9.60
CA SER A 218 -0.51 -10.45 10.46
C SER A 218 0.98 -10.28 10.72
N SER A 219 1.36 -9.03 10.92
CA SER A 219 2.75 -8.63 11.13
C SER A 219 2.82 -7.32 11.91
N TYR A 220 4.02 -6.78 12.07
CA TYR A 220 4.29 -5.58 12.87
C TYR A 220 5.06 -4.57 12.04
N ASN A 221 4.85 -3.28 12.29
CA ASN A 221 5.63 -2.22 11.68
C ASN A 221 6.06 -1.19 12.72
N ARG A 222 7.30 -0.68 12.60
CA ARG A 222 7.80 0.43 13.41
C ARG A 222 7.34 1.76 12.80
N ALA A 223 6.30 2.34 13.37
CA ALA A 223 5.77 3.64 12.99
C ALA A 223 6.46 4.79 13.77
N ASP A 224 6.18 6.04 13.42
CA ASP A 224 6.71 7.24 14.08
C ASP A 224 6.40 7.29 15.59
N THR A 225 5.15 6.98 15.98
CA THR A 225 4.68 7.07 17.37
C THR A 225 4.85 5.79 18.18
N GLY A 226 5.15 4.66 17.55
CA GLY A 226 5.13 3.36 18.22
C GLY A 226 5.24 2.18 17.27
N TRP A 227 5.22 0.98 17.83
CA TRP A 227 4.95 -0.21 17.04
C TRP A 227 3.47 -0.28 16.69
N SER A 228 3.17 -0.68 15.46
CA SER A 228 1.83 -0.86 14.93
C SER A 228 1.60 -2.32 14.56
N TYR A 229 0.34 -2.73 14.63
CA TYR A 229 -0.09 -4.07 14.25
C TYR A 229 -0.76 -4.04 12.88
N ILE A 230 -0.36 -4.95 12.01
CA ILE A 230 -0.96 -5.17 10.69
C ILE A 230 -1.74 -6.48 10.77
N MET A 231 -3.04 -6.45 10.51
CA MET A 231 -3.92 -7.63 10.63
C MET A 231 -3.69 -8.69 9.54
N GLY A 232 -3.07 -8.29 8.42
CA GLY A 232 -2.93 -9.11 7.22
C GLY A 232 -4.21 -9.20 6.39
N ASN A 233 -4.08 -9.49 5.10
CA ASN A 233 -5.18 -9.50 4.14
C ASN A 233 -6.25 -10.56 4.44
N PHE A 234 -5.96 -11.58 5.27
CA PHE A 234 -7.01 -12.48 5.72
C PHE A 234 -8.02 -11.75 6.62
N ALA A 235 -7.52 -10.98 7.58
CA ALA A 235 -8.34 -10.40 8.64
C ALA A 235 -8.68 -8.94 8.43
N GLN A 236 -8.10 -8.28 7.43
CA GLN A 236 -8.42 -6.91 7.03
C GLN A 236 -8.48 -6.78 5.52
N LEU A 237 -9.63 -6.33 4.99
CA LEU A 237 -9.88 -6.15 3.58
C LEU A 237 -10.23 -4.68 3.29
N SER A 238 -9.63 -4.09 2.26
CA SER A 238 -9.95 -2.73 1.79
C SER A 238 -11.29 -2.64 1.04
N LEU A 239 -11.83 -3.79 0.64
CA LEU A 239 -13.09 -3.91 -0.09
C LEU A 239 -13.98 -4.96 0.57
N PRO A 240 -15.30 -4.74 0.64
CA PRO A 240 -16.23 -5.62 1.34
C PRO A 240 -16.60 -6.86 0.50
N LEU A 241 -15.64 -7.58 -0.08
CA LEU A 241 -15.91 -8.65 -1.06
C LEU A 241 -16.39 -9.97 -0.46
N THR A 242 -16.22 -10.16 0.85
CA THR A 242 -16.50 -11.43 1.54
C THR A 242 -17.33 -11.17 2.80
N ASP A 243 -18.33 -12.02 3.07
CA ASP A 243 -19.23 -11.86 4.23
C ASP A 243 -18.80 -12.63 5.48
N SER A 244 -18.11 -13.76 5.30
CA SER A 244 -17.64 -14.61 6.41
C SER A 244 -16.46 -15.46 6.00
N ALA A 245 -15.75 -15.99 6.99
CA ALA A 245 -14.76 -17.05 6.81
C ALA A 245 -15.15 -18.25 7.67
N THR A 246 -15.02 -19.45 7.12
CA THR A 246 -15.18 -20.71 7.85
C THR A 246 -13.83 -21.36 8.05
N LEU A 247 -13.45 -21.61 9.30
CA LEU A 247 -12.18 -22.25 9.64
C LEU A 247 -12.42 -23.60 10.30
N THR A 248 -11.70 -24.63 9.85
CA THR A 248 -11.52 -25.84 10.64
C THR A 248 -10.21 -25.69 11.41
N ILE A 249 -10.28 -25.74 12.73
CA ILE A 249 -9.17 -25.43 13.63
C ILE A 249 -8.91 -26.56 14.62
N GLN A 250 -7.71 -26.56 15.18
CA GLN A 250 -7.32 -27.35 16.34
C GLN A 250 -6.85 -26.38 17.43
N LEU A 251 -7.57 -26.33 18.56
CA LEU A 251 -7.24 -25.43 19.68
C LEU A 251 -5.87 -25.76 20.28
N ALA A 252 -5.17 -24.74 20.79
CA ALA A 252 -3.93 -24.93 21.52
C ALA A 252 -4.18 -25.87 22.71
N ASN A 253 -3.53 -27.03 22.73
CA ASN A 253 -3.70 -28.12 23.71
C ASN A 253 -4.91 -29.06 23.50
N SER A 254 -5.54 -29.04 22.33
CA SER A 254 -6.59 -30.01 21.96
C SER A 254 -6.14 -30.89 20.80
N VAL A 255 -6.59 -32.15 20.80
CA VAL A 255 -6.51 -33.03 19.61
C VAL A 255 -7.78 -32.98 18.77
N LYS A 256 -8.85 -32.37 19.29
CA LYS A 256 -10.13 -32.27 18.59
C LYS A 256 -10.09 -31.11 17.61
N THR A 257 -10.71 -31.33 16.46
CA THR A 257 -10.96 -30.31 15.45
C THR A 257 -12.33 -29.68 15.68
N GLU A 258 -12.40 -28.37 15.56
CA GLU A 258 -13.65 -27.60 15.61
C GLU A 258 -13.82 -26.85 14.30
N THR A 259 -15.07 -26.67 13.85
CA THR A 259 -15.38 -25.82 12.70
C THR A 259 -16.12 -24.59 13.19
N ILE A 260 -15.58 -23.41 12.89
CA ILE A 260 -16.17 -22.12 13.25
C ILE A 260 -16.43 -21.30 12.00
N THR A 261 -17.48 -20.48 12.02
CA THR A 261 -17.74 -19.48 10.98
C THR A 261 -17.87 -18.13 11.65
N LEU A 262 -17.02 -17.18 11.25
CA LEU A 262 -17.06 -15.82 11.78
C LEU A 262 -17.47 -14.85 10.66
N PRO A 263 -18.41 -13.93 10.93
CA PRO A 263 -18.76 -12.89 9.97
C PRO A 263 -17.64 -11.85 9.89
N TYR A 264 -17.31 -11.41 8.68
CA TYR A 264 -16.60 -10.15 8.50
C TYR A 264 -17.51 -8.98 8.89
N ARG A 265 -16.91 -7.89 9.39
CA ARG A 265 -17.63 -6.65 9.73
C ARG A 265 -16.94 -5.46 9.09
N SER A 266 -17.71 -4.62 8.41
CA SER A 266 -17.18 -3.44 7.72
C SER A 266 -17.33 -2.20 8.61
N ARG A 267 -16.19 -1.58 8.95
CA ARG A 267 -16.08 -0.31 9.67
C ARG A 267 -15.94 0.83 8.68
N ILE A 268 -16.75 1.87 8.84
CA ILE A 268 -16.60 3.10 8.06
C ILE A 268 -15.24 3.77 8.36
N GLY A 269 -14.53 4.20 7.33
CA GLY A 269 -13.25 4.89 7.45
C GLY A 269 -13.42 6.31 8.02
N SER A 270 -12.41 6.79 8.74
CA SER A 270 -12.42 8.13 9.37
C SER A 270 -12.43 9.30 8.37
N THR A 271 -12.11 9.03 7.10
CA THR A 271 -12.08 10.03 6.01
C THR A 271 -13.38 10.09 5.21
N ALA A 272 -14.36 9.22 5.53
CA ALA A 272 -15.64 9.21 4.85
C ALA A 272 -16.43 10.51 5.17
N VAL A 273 -16.93 11.16 4.13
CA VAL A 273 -17.77 12.35 4.25
C VAL A 273 -19.23 11.90 4.43
N PRO A 274 -19.96 12.37 5.46
CA PRO A 274 -21.31 11.90 5.76
C PRO A 274 -22.29 11.97 4.57
N TRP A 275 -23.24 11.05 4.50
CA TRP A 275 -24.31 11.01 3.49
C TRP A 275 -25.63 10.53 4.10
N THR A 276 -26.72 10.65 3.34
CA THR A 276 -28.07 10.19 3.74
C THR A 276 -28.70 9.23 2.74
N ASP A 277 -28.21 9.20 1.50
CA ASP A 277 -28.77 8.46 0.37
C ASP A 277 -27.68 8.21 -0.68
N SER A 278 -28.03 7.50 -1.76
CA SER A 278 -27.13 7.17 -2.86
C SER A 278 -26.60 8.42 -3.58
N THR A 279 -27.41 9.48 -3.69
CA THR A 279 -27.02 10.72 -4.37
C THR A 279 -25.96 11.46 -3.57
N SER A 280 -26.23 11.76 -2.30
CA SER A 280 -25.29 12.42 -1.39
C SER A 280 -24.06 11.56 -1.13
N PHE A 281 -24.16 10.22 -1.13
CA PHE A 281 -23.00 9.34 -1.06
C PHE A 281 -22.03 9.60 -2.22
N ARG A 282 -22.55 9.63 -3.45
CA ARG A 282 -21.75 9.83 -4.67
C ARG A 282 -21.13 11.21 -4.68
N GLU A 283 -21.93 12.25 -4.43
CA GLU A 283 -21.47 13.65 -4.42
C GLU A 283 -20.36 13.88 -3.40
N ASN A 284 -20.49 13.28 -2.21
CA ASN A 284 -19.57 13.56 -1.10
C ASN A 284 -18.30 12.72 -1.11
N ASN A 285 -18.33 11.49 -1.65
CA ASN A 285 -17.22 10.54 -1.54
C ASN A 285 -16.61 10.08 -2.87
N CYS A 286 -17.29 10.30 -4.00
CA CYS A 286 -16.91 9.66 -5.27
C CYS A 286 -16.61 10.65 -6.41
N VAL A 287 -17.04 11.90 -6.29
CA VAL A 287 -16.82 12.92 -7.32
C VAL A 287 -15.51 13.66 -7.07
N ALA A 288 -14.78 13.95 -8.15
CA ALA A 288 -13.58 14.77 -8.08
C ALA A 288 -13.92 16.19 -7.62
N ILE A 289 -13.18 16.68 -6.63
CA ILE A 289 -13.27 18.04 -6.10
C ILE A 289 -12.07 18.88 -6.53
N ASP A 290 -12.11 20.18 -6.24
CA ASP A 290 -10.98 21.08 -6.45
C ASP A 290 -9.70 20.49 -5.81
N GLY A 291 -8.62 20.42 -6.59
CA GLY A 291 -7.35 19.83 -6.17
C GLY A 291 -7.17 18.33 -6.42
N THR A 292 -8.21 17.60 -6.86
CA THR A 292 -8.09 16.15 -7.18
C THR A 292 -7.02 15.88 -8.24
N ASN A 293 -6.88 16.77 -9.23
CA ASN A 293 -5.89 16.65 -10.32
C ASN A 293 -4.58 17.41 -10.02
N GLY A 294 -4.31 17.71 -8.74
CA GLY A 294 -3.21 18.58 -8.34
C GLY A 294 -3.54 20.07 -8.50
N VAL A 295 -2.57 20.92 -8.15
CA VAL A 295 -2.65 22.38 -8.34
C VAL A 295 -1.34 22.86 -8.94
N ASP A 296 -1.39 23.97 -9.68
CA ASP A 296 -0.19 24.67 -10.10
C ASP A 296 0.40 25.43 -8.91
N ILE A 297 1.50 24.90 -8.36
CA ILE A 297 2.19 25.49 -7.21
C ILE A 297 2.94 26.78 -7.54
N ASN A 298 3.20 27.03 -8.83
CA ASN A 298 3.88 28.21 -9.35
C ASN A 298 2.89 29.30 -9.79
N ALA A 299 1.58 29.04 -9.77
CA ALA A 299 0.57 30.04 -10.11
C ALA A 299 0.62 31.25 -9.15
N PRO A 300 0.43 32.48 -9.64
CA PRO A 300 0.59 33.71 -8.84
C PRO A 300 -0.34 33.81 -7.63
N ASP A 301 -1.49 33.15 -7.68
CA ASP A 301 -2.53 33.14 -6.66
C ASP A 301 -2.46 31.92 -5.71
N THR A 302 -1.47 31.03 -5.90
CA THR A 302 -1.26 29.89 -4.99
C THR A 302 -0.55 30.34 -3.72
N SER A 303 -1.33 30.49 -2.65
CA SER A 303 -0.82 30.82 -1.32
C SER A 303 0.13 29.73 -0.80
N ASN A 304 1.07 30.09 0.08
CA ASN A 304 1.98 29.12 0.72
C ASN A 304 1.21 27.99 1.43
N ALA A 305 0.07 28.31 2.06
CA ALA A 305 -0.80 27.31 2.68
C ALA A 305 -1.41 26.34 1.65
N LYS A 306 -1.75 26.81 0.43
CA LYS A 306 -2.16 25.94 -0.68
C LYS A 306 -1.01 25.08 -1.20
N ARG A 307 0.24 25.59 -1.22
CA ARG A 307 1.42 24.79 -1.59
C ARG A 307 1.69 23.68 -0.58
N ASP A 308 1.51 23.94 0.71
CA ASP A 308 1.73 22.96 1.78
C ASP A 308 0.61 21.93 1.89
N THR A 309 -0.60 22.25 1.44
CA THR A 309 -1.75 21.33 1.40
C THR A 309 -1.86 20.58 0.08
N ALA A 310 -1.38 21.13 -1.03
CA ALA A 310 -1.31 20.46 -2.33
C ALA A 310 -0.46 19.19 -2.33
N THR A 311 0.61 19.17 -1.54
CA THR A 311 1.48 18.01 -1.31
C THR A 311 0.83 16.96 -0.40
N LEU A 312 -0.22 17.32 0.36
CA LEU A 312 -1.10 16.41 1.09
C LEU A 312 -2.28 15.94 0.20
N SER A 313 -1.95 15.59 -1.03
CA SER A 313 -2.87 15.08 -2.03
C SER A 313 -3.71 13.89 -1.51
N THR A 314 -4.81 13.59 -2.19
CA THR A 314 -5.59 12.35 -1.99
C THR A 314 -4.74 11.08 -2.10
N VAL A 315 -3.57 11.13 -2.74
CA VAL A 315 -2.61 10.02 -2.82
C VAL A 315 -1.87 9.81 -1.49
N SER A 316 -1.68 10.86 -0.69
CA SER A 316 -0.88 10.78 0.54
C SER A 316 -1.46 9.83 1.59
N LYS A 317 -2.78 9.58 1.58
CA LYS A 317 -3.43 8.60 2.46
C LYS A 317 -3.11 7.14 2.11
N PHE A 318 -2.62 6.88 0.90
CA PHE A 318 -2.28 5.55 0.40
C PHE A 318 -0.76 5.30 0.38
N ARG A 319 0.04 6.34 0.63
CA ARG A 319 1.49 6.22 0.74
C ARG A 319 1.84 5.42 2.00
N GLN A 320 2.67 4.39 1.83
CA GLN A 320 3.13 3.56 2.93
C GLN A 320 4.38 4.15 3.61
N GLN A 321 4.29 5.43 3.98
CA GLN A 321 5.31 6.13 4.75
C GLN A 321 4.67 7.10 5.75
N PRO A 322 5.36 7.48 6.83
CA PRO A 322 4.92 8.55 7.70
C PRO A 322 4.70 9.85 6.92
N LYS A 323 4.00 10.78 7.56
CA LYS A 323 3.93 12.14 7.05
C LYS A 323 5.36 12.69 6.94
N ILE A 324 5.57 13.53 5.93
CA ILE A 324 6.81 14.26 5.72
C ILE A 324 6.48 15.72 5.48
N SER A 325 7.43 16.60 5.77
CA SER A 325 7.26 18.02 5.49
C SER A 325 7.12 18.25 3.97
N SER A 326 6.31 19.23 3.58
CA SER A 326 6.13 19.58 2.17
C SER A 326 7.42 20.12 1.54
N ALA A 327 8.30 20.71 2.35
CA ALA A 327 9.61 21.17 1.91
C ALA A 327 10.52 19.98 1.55
N ASP A 328 10.60 18.98 2.44
CA ASP A 328 11.44 17.79 2.19
C ASP A 328 10.89 16.94 1.06
N ALA A 329 9.56 16.82 0.95
CA ALA A 329 8.90 16.11 -0.14
C ALA A 329 9.22 16.68 -1.54
N ARG A 330 9.55 17.98 -1.63
CA ARG A 330 9.93 18.63 -2.89
C ARG A 330 11.42 18.60 -3.14
N LYS A 331 12.23 18.66 -2.08
CA LYS A 331 13.69 18.72 -2.16
C LYS A 331 14.34 17.34 -2.38
N HIS A 332 13.73 16.29 -1.86
CA HIS A 332 14.34 14.95 -1.82
C HIS A 332 13.55 13.95 -2.67
N ALA A 333 14.26 13.13 -3.43
CA ALA A 333 13.65 12.07 -4.22
C ALA A 333 13.04 10.99 -3.31
N LEU A 334 11.81 10.62 -3.63
CA LEU A 334 10.99 9.67 -2.88
C LEU A 334 10.68 8.44 -3.72
N ASN A 335 10.82 7.27 -3.11
CA ASN A 335 10.36 6.01 -3.68
C ASN A 335 9.48 5.31 -2.66
N VAL A 336 8.16 5.34 -2.88
CA VAL A 336 7.17 5.00 -1.87
C VAL A 336 6.09 4.17 -2.52
N MET A 337 5.83 2.99 -1.97
CA MET A 337 4.73 2.19 -2.45
C MET A 337 3.39 2.81 -2.06
N LEU A 338 2.40 2.62 -2.93
CA LEU A 338 1.03 2.97 -2.70
C LEU A 338 0.25 1.69 -2.39
N ASP A 339 -0.49 1.69 -1.29
CA ASP A 339 -1.35 0.57 -0.90
C ASP A 339 -2.68 1.10 -0.33
N VAL A 340 -3.71 0.28 -0.47
CA VAL A 340 -5.06 0.58 0.05
C VAL A 340 -5.15 0.27 1.54
N THR A 341 -4.24 -0.55 2.07
CA THR A 341 -4.11 -0.83 3.49
C THR A 341 -3.59 0.42 4.20
N PRO A 342 -4.23 0.88 5.29
CA PRO A 342 -3.70 1.99 6.08
C PRO A 342 -2.32 1.63 6.66
N LEU A 343 -1.38 2.58 6.61
CA LEU A 343 -0.04 2.42 7.19
C LEU A 343 -0.09 2.20 8.71
N GLN A 344 -1.06 2.85 9.36
CA GLN A 344 -1.38 2.69 10.77
C GLN A 344 -2.88 2.50 10.88
N ASP A 345 -3.30 1.39 11.48
CA ASP A 345 -4.71 1.15 11.80
C ASP A 345 -4.83 0.74 13.26
N ILE A 346 -4.03 -0.26 13.68
CA ILE A 346 -4.14 -0.84 15.02
C ILE A 346 -2.86 -0.60 15.82
N SER A 347 -3.01 0.01 16.99
CA SER A 347 -1.92 0.18 17.94
C SER A 347 -1.49 -1.17 18.51
N LEU A 348 -0.18 -1.44 18.54
CA LEU A 348 0.33 -2.64 19.18
C LEU A 348 0.20 -2.51 20.71
N PRO A 349 -0.46 -3.46 21.42
CA PRO A 349 -0.49 -3.45 22.87
C PRO A 349 0.91 -3.36 23.50
N PRO A 350 1.14 -2.53 24.54
CA PRO A 350 2.48 -2.33 25.12
C PRO A 350 3.18 -3.60 25.59
N ALA A 351 2.43 -4.65 25.94
CA ALA A 351 3.01 -5.93 26.33
C ALA A 351 3.68 -6.70 25.16
N LEU A 352 3.43 -6.29 23.92
CA LEU A 352 3.94 -6.92 22.70
C LEU A 352 5.05 -6.09 22.04
N THR A 353 5.39 -4.91 22.58
CA THR A 353 6.49 -4.09 22.06
C THR A 353 7.84 -4.65 22.53
N PRO A 354 8.87 -4.71 21.66
CA PRO A 354 10.22 -5.12 22.05
C PRO A 354 10.78 -4.27 23.20
N GLY A 355 11.49 -4.91 24.14
CA GLY A 355 12.22 -4.24 25.21
C GLY A 355 13.68 -3.92 24.83
N GLY A 356 14.39 -3.22 25.72
CA GLY A 356 15.86 -3.06 25.59
C GLY A 356 16.29 -2.10 24.48
N VAL A 357 15.53 -1.03 24.27
CA VAL A 357 15.81 0.00 23.26
C VAL A 357 17.14 0.69 23.55
N VAL A 358 18.01 0.76 22.54
CA VAL A 358 19.31 1.44 22.60
C VAL A 358 19.11 2.95 22.44
N SER A 359 19.92 3.73 23.15
CA SER A 359 19.90 5.20 23.04
C SER A 359 20.14 5.65 21.61
N GLY A 360 19.44 6.69 21.18
CA GLY A 360 19.46 7.16 19.79
C GLY A 360 18.40 6.53 18.89
N SER A 361 17.56 5.63 19.43
CA SER A 361 16.30 5.24 18.77
C SER A 361 15.30 6.38 18.78
N LEU A 362 14.71 6.67 17.63
CA LEU A 362 13.74 7.75 17.43
C LEU A 362 12.87 7.42 16.21
N GLY A 363 11.60 7.86 16.23
CA GLY A 363 10.72 7.79 15.08
C GLY A 363 10.61 6.37 14.52
N VAL A 364 10.86 6.20 13.22
CA VAL A 364 10.75 4.90 12.55
C VAL A 364 11.99 4.02 12.69
N SER A 365 13.01 4.50 13.42
CA SER A 365 14.27 3.80 13.66
C SER A 365 14.40 3.36 15.11
N GLU A 366 14.37 2.05 15.35
CA GLU A 366 14.59 1.49 16.69
C GLU A 366 15.77 0.52 16.69
N PHE A 367 16.66 0.69 17.67
CA PHE A 367 17.89 -0.09 17.79
C PHE A 367 17.83 -0.99 19.02
N HIS A 368 18.24 -2.24 18.86
CA HIS A 368 18.31 -3.22 19.96
C HIS A 368 19.64 -3.98 19.93
N LEU A 369 20.16 -4.37 21.09
CA LEU A 369 21.24 -5.35 21.20
C LEU A 369 20.64 -6.67 21.69
N LEU A 370 20.83 -7.74 20.93
CA LEU A 370 20.35 -9.07 21.32
C LEU A 370 21.12 -9.59 22.54
N ASN A 371 20.53 -10.58 23.22
CA ASN A 371 21.09 -11.18 24.44
C ASN A 371 22.47 -11.84 24.24
N ASP A 372 22.89 -12.07 22.99
CA ASP A 372 24.24 -12.57 22.68
C ASP A 372 25.34 -11.52 22.89
N GLY A 373 24.96 -10.26 23.10
CA GLY A 373 25.86 -9.11 23.29
C GLY A 373 26.67 -8.75 22.04
N LYS A 374 26.32 -9.27 20.86
CA LYS A 374 27.10 -9.12 19.62
C LYS A 374 26.25 -8.70 18.43
N THR A 375 24.97 -9.06 18.42
CA THR A 375 24.08 -8.82 17.29
C THR A 375 23.21 -7.61 17.59
N GLY A 376 23.47 -6.52 16.88
CA GLY A 376 22.58 -5.37 16.84
C GLY A 376 21.40 -5.62 15.89
N VAL A 377 20.27 -4.99 16.17
CA VAL A 377 19.11 -4.93 15.29
C VAL A 377 18.78 -3.46 15.05
N LEU A 378 18.61 -3.08 13.79
CA LEU A 378 17.95 -1.85 13.35
C LEU A 378 16.58 -2.26 12.81
N ALA A 379 15.52 -2.01 13.56
CA ALA A 379 14.15 -2.06 13.05
C ALA A 379 13.83 -0.72 12.38
N LEU A 380 13.66 -0.75 11.06
CA LEU A 380 13.47 0.44 10.23
C LEU A 380 12.14 0.32 9.49
N GLY A 381 11.08 0.88 10.07
CA GLY A 381 9.73 0.75 9.51
C GLY A 381 9.43 1.69 8.33
N SER A 382 10.33 2.63 8.02
CA SER A 382 10.22 3.52 6.86
C SER A 382 11.58 4.15 6.53
N PHE A 383 11.79 4.51 5.27
CA PHE A 383 12.88 5.40 4.83
C PHE A 383 12.46 6.88 4.81
N SER A 384 11.43 7.23 5.56
CA SER A 384 10.96 8.60 5.75
C SER A 384 10.59 8.90 7.19
N GLU A 385 10.97 10.09 7.63
CA GLU A 385 10.54 10.77 8.85
C GLU A 385 10.19 12.24 8.53
N ASP A 386 9.59 12.94 9.50
CA ASP A 386 9.18 14.33 9.37
C ASP A 386 10.33 15.28 8.99
N ASP A 387 11.56 14.98 9.42
CA ASP A 387 12.77 15.79 9.20
C ASP A 387 13.92 14.94 8.64
N PHE A 388 14.39 15.30 7.44
CA PHE A 388 15.40 14.55 6.70
C PHE A 388 16.76 14.49 7.42
N ASP A 389 17.26 15.65 7.89
CA ASP A 389 18.60 15.76 8.48
C ASP A 389 18.69 15.07 9.85
N THR A 390 17.63 15.20 10.67
CA THR A 390 17.51 14.52 11.97
C THR A 390 17.50 13.01 11.80
N PHE A 391 16.87 12.52 10.74
CA PHE A 391 16.83 11.10 10.45
C PHE A 391 18.21 10.55 10.08
N GLU A 392 18.99 11.26 9.25
CA GLU A 392 20.39 10.89 8.97
C GLU A 392 21.23 10.75 10.26
N GLN A 393 21.10 11.72 11.17
CA GLN A 393 21.81 11.71 12.45
C GLN A 393 21.35 10.59 13.38
N THR A 394 20.04 10.28 13.39
CA THR A 394 19.45 9.18 14.17
C THR A 394 20.05 7.85 13.75
N LEU A 395 20.11 7.58 12.44
CA LEU A 395 20.72 6.35 11.90
C LEU A 395 22.20 6.23 12.29
N LEU A 396 22.98 7.30 12.14
CA LEU A 396 24.40 7.30 12.49
C LEU A 396 24.64 7.10 13.99
N THR A 397 23.86 7.79 14.82
CA THR A 397 23.96 7.72 16.28
C THR A 397 23.62 6.33 16.81
N GLY A 398 22.50 5.75 16.37
CA GLY A 398 22.08 4.42 16.81
C GLY A 398 23.08 3.33 16.44
N LEU A 399 23.60 3.34 15.20
CA LEU A 399 24.62 2.39 14.76
C LEU A 399 25.94 2.55 15.54
N THR A 400 26.35 3.78 15.84
CA THR A 400 27.55 4.06 16.64
C THR A 400 27.38 3.58 18.09
N ASN A 401 26.18 3.73 18.66
CA ASN A 401 25.88 3.27 20.00
C ASN A 401 25.88 1.74 20.07
N LEU A 402 25.28 1.04 19.10
CA LEU A 402 25.37 -0.42 19.00
C LEU A 402 26.82 -0.91 18.95
N LYS A 403 27.65 -0.26 18.13
CA LYS A 403 29.08 -0.56 18.04
C LYS A 403 29.80 -0.34 19.37
N THR A 404 29.49 0.76 20.06
CA THR A 404 30.05 1.07 21.39
C THR A 404 29.64 0.05 22.44
N MET A 405 28.45 -0.53 22.32
CA MET A 405 27.97 -1.62 23.17
C MET A 405 28.57 -3.00 22.81
N GLY A 406 29.42 -3.07 21.79
CA GLY A 406 30.13 -4.30 21.40
C GLY A 406 29.50 -5.07 20.24
N ALA A 407 28.49 -4.52 19.56
CA ALA A 407 27.90 -5.16 18.39
C ALA A 407 28.95 -5.34 17.28
N THR A 408 29.05 -6.57 16.77
CA THR A 408 29.91 -6.95 15.64
C THR A 408 29.09 -7.48 14.45
N GLN A 409 27.79 -7.66 14.63
CA GLN A 409 26.82 -8.09 13.64
C GLN A 409 25.63 -7.13 13.66
N LEU A 410 24.97 -6.97 12.52
CA LEU A 410 23.77 -6.13 12.40
C LEU A 410 22.72 -6.87 11.57
N ILE A 411 21.51 -6.92 12.11
CA ILE A 411 20.29 -7.23 11.37
C ILE A 411 19.64 -5.89 11.04
N VAL A 412 19.40 -5.63 9.75
CA VAL A 412 18.58 -4.50 9.31
C VAL A 412 17.22 -5.07 8.94
N ASP A 413 16.25 -4.86 9.82
CA ASP A 413 14.88 -5.30 9.64
C ASP A 413 14.07 -4.19 8.96
N VAL A 414 13.75 -4.42 7.68
CA VAL A 414 12.91 -3.56 6.84
C VAL A 414 11.54 -4.21 6.57
N SER A 415 11.11 -5.13 7.42
CA SER A 415 9.79 -5.75 7.30
C SER A 415 8.71 -4.68 7.35
N ASN A 416 7.76 -4.74 6.40
CA ASN A 416 6.68 -3.76 6.24
C ASN A 416 7.13 -2.30 6.01
N ASN A 417 8.38 -2.08 5.59
CA ASN A 417 8.86 -0.77 5.19
C ASN A 417 8.34 -0.44 3.79
N GLY A 418 7.49 0.59 3.68
CA GLY A 418 6.88 1.01 2.42
C GLY A 418 7.73 1.95 1.55
N GLY A 419 9.01 2.14 1.90
CA GLY A 419 9.93 3.02 1.20
C GLY A 419 10.09 4.37 1.88
N GLY A 420 10.43 5.40 1.09
CA GLY A 420 10.68 6.75 1.58
C GLY A 420 11.74 7.48 0.77
N PHE A 421 12.60 8.25 1.44
CA PHE A 421 13.66 9.01 0.80
C PHE A 421 14.76 8.09 0.26
N ILE A 422 15.00 8.16 -1.06
CA ILE A 422 16.08 7.41 -1.72
C ILE A 422 17.43 7.81 -1.13
N CYS A 423 17.61 9.10 -0.83
CA CYS A 423 18.84 9.63 -0.26
C CYS A 423 19.15 9.05 1.14
N ILE A 424 18.14 8.71 1.95
CA ILE A 424 18.36 8.05 3.24
C ILE A 424 18.84 6.61 3.05
N ALA A 425 18.31 5.89 2.06
CA ALA A 425 18.82 4.55 1.73
C ALA A 425 20.30 4.61 1.31
N HIS A 426 20.69 5.61 0.52
CA HIS A 426 22.09 5.90 0.19
C HIS A 426 22.93 6.22 1.42
N TRP A 427 22.43 7.07 2.31
CA TRP A 427 23.10 7.44 3.54
C TRP A 427 23.35 6.21 4.42
N LEU A 428 22.32 5.39 4.65
CA LEU A 428 22.43 4.15 5.41
C LEU A 428 23.46 3.20 4.80
N HIS A 429 23.41 2.98 3.48
CA HIS A 429 24.41 2.18 2.78
C HIS A 429 25.83 2.73 3.00
N ARG A 430 26.01 4.06 2.91
CA ARG A 430 27.32 4.71 3.07
C ARG A 430 27.89 4.55 4.48
N ILE A 431 27.07 4.74 5.52
CA ILE A 431 27.55 4.62 6.91
C ILE A 431 27.80 3.16 7.31
N LEU A 432 27.14 2.18 6.67
CA LEU A 432 27.40 0.76 6.85
C LEU A 432 28.66 0.29 6.08
N ALA A 433 28.78 0.63 4.80
CA ALA A 433 29.87 0.17 3.94
C ALA A 433 31.20 0.92 4.19
N GLY A 434 31.11 2.14 4.72
CA GLY A 434 32.23 3.07 4.91
C GLY A 434 32.63 3.81 3.63
N PRO A 435 33.47 4.86 3.75
CA PRO A 435 33.92 5.66 2.63
C PRO A 435 34.91 4.87 1.74
N LYS A 436 34.58 4.68 0.46
CA LYS A 436 35.40 4.02 -0.57
C LYS A 436 35.20 4.69 -1.93
N SER A 437 36.11 4.48 -2.88
CA SER A 437 35.95 4.97 -4.26
C SER A 437 34.76 4.35 -4.99
N THR A 438 34.23 3.22 -4.51
CA THR A 438 33.03 2.55 -5.04
C THR A 438 31.73 3.00 -4.38
N THR A 439 31.80 3.86 -3.36
CA THR A 439 30.64 4.36 -2.62
C THR A 439 30.55 5.89 -2.62
N VAL A 440 31.46 6.57 -3.33
CA VAL A 440 31.57 8.02 -3.46
C VAL A 440 31.83 8.39 -4.92
N PRO A 441 31.12 9.36 -5.52
CA PRO A 441 30.09 10.20 -4.89
C PRO A 441 28.72 9.53 -4.75
N GLN A 442 28.45 8.45 -5.50
CA GLN A 442 27.16 7.78 -5.55
C GLN A 442 27.34 6.25 -5.49
N ALA A 443 26.31 5.53 -5.06
CA ALA A 443 26.38 4.10 -4.71
C ALA A 443 26.04 3.12 -5.86
N GLY A 444 26.21 3.54 -7.12
CA GLY A 444 25.93 2.77 -8.33
C GLY A 444 24.51 2.92 -8.90
N LEU A 445 23.82 4.05 -8.69
CA LEU A 445 22.50 4.35 -9.28
C LEU A 445 22.60 5.21 -10.54
N ASP A 446 23.29 4.70 -11.57
CA ASP A 446 23.16 5.28 -12.90
C ASP A 446 21.76 4.94 -13.44
N THR A 447 21.03 5.93 -13.95
CA THR A 447 19.61 5.77 -14.34
C THR A 447 19.37 6.28 -15.74
N GLU A 448 18.47 5.60 -16.46
CA GLU A 448 17.86 6.11 -17.69
C GLU A 448 16.40 6.49 -17.39
N THR A 449 15.89 7.51 -18.07
CA THR A 449 14.47 7.91 -17.99
C THR A 449 13.74 7.52 -19.27
N ARG A 450 12.51 7.00 -19.13
CA ARG A 450 11.65 6.73 -20.29
C ARG A 450 11.28 8.03 -21.01
N ALA A 451 11.69 8.16 -22.27
CA ALA A 451 11.57 9.36 -23.08
C ALA A 451 10.30 9.34 -23.96
N GLY A 452 9.14 9.13 -23.34
CA GLY A 452 7.85 9.17 -24.03
C GLY A 452 7.52 10.57 -24.60
N PRO A 453 6.55 10.69 -25.53
CA PRO A 453 6.23 11.97 -26.17
C PRO A 453 5.89 13.11 -25.20
N LEU A 454 5.14 12.80 -24.12
CA LEU A 454 4.78 13.81 -23.12
C LEU A 454 5.97 14.20 -22.23
N ALA A 455 6.79 13.25 -21.80
CA ALA A 455 8.02 13.53 -21.04
C ALA A 455 8.96 14.47 -21.81
N ARG A 456 9.21 14.16 -23.09
CA ARG A 456 10.01 15.01 -23.99
C ARG A 456 9.41 16.41 -24.16
N LEU A 457 8.08 16.51 -24.30
CA LEU A 457 7.42 17.79 -24.40
C LEU A 457 7.57 18.62 -23.12
N ILE A 458 7.49 17.98 -21.94
CA ILE A 458 7.70 18.65 -20.65
C ILE A 458 9.13 19.22 -20.58
N THR A 459 10.16 18.39 -20.79
CA THR A 459 11.57 18.83 -20.75
C THR A 459 11.83 19.97 -21.73
N LYS A 460 11.41 19.82 -22.98
CA LYS A 460 11.56 20.85 -24.01
C LYS A 460 10.89 22.17 -23.63
N THR A 461 9.72 22.10 -23.00
CA THR A 461 8.95 23.28 -22.59
C THR A 461 9.63 24.02 -21.45
N ILE A 462 10.15 23.30 -20.46
CA ILE A 462 10.89 23.88 -19.32
C ILE A 462 12.21 24.50 -19.79
N VAL A 463 12.97 23.79 -20.63
CA VAL A 463 14.22 24.29 -21.22
C VAL A 463 14.00 25.58 -22.02
N ALA A 464 12.89 25.67 -22.78
CA ALA A 464 12.54 26.85 -23.54
C ALA A 464 12.02 28.00 -22.67
N ASN A 465 11.44 27.70 -21.51
CA ASN A 465 10.91 28.69 -20.58
C ASN A 465 11.12 28.27 -19.10
N PRO A 466 12.31 28.53 -18.53
CA PRO A 466 12.62 28.16 -17.15
C PRO A 466 11.69 28.79 -16.10
N SER A 467 10.98 29.87 -16.44
CA SER A 467 10.01 30.49 -15.52
C SER A 467 8.80 29.62 -15.19
N LEU A 468 8.60 28.51 -15.91
CA LEU A 468 7.56 27.52 -15.61
C LEU A 468 7.91 26.64 -14.41
N ASP A 469 9.19 26.55 -14.06
CA ASP A 469 9.69 25.84 -12.88
C ASP A 469 10.74 26.69 -12.14
N PRO A 470 10.34 27.84 -11.58
CA PRO A 470 11.27 28.83 -11.04
C PRO A 470 11.99 28.37 -9.76
N ASN A 471 11.54 27.25 -9.16
CA ASN A 471 12.12 26.66 -7.96
C ASN A 471 12.84 25.34 -8.25
N ASP A 472 12.91 24.94 -9.52
CA ASP A 472 13.56 23.71 -9.97
C ASP A 472 13.01 22.43 -9.32
N GLU A 473 11.68 22.40 -9.11
CA GLU A 473 10.99 21.33 -8.39
C GLU A 473 10.45 20.23 -9.32
N LEU A 474 10.42 20.44 -10.64
CA LEU A 474 9.99 19.41 -11.58
C LEU A 474 11.10 18.37 -11.80
N LEU A 475 10.74 17.09 -11.67
CA LEU A 475 11.63 15.95 -11.97
C LEU A 475 12.10 15.87 -13.43
N TYR A 476 11.63 16.73 -14.33
CA TYR A 476 12.09 16.82 -15.71
C TYR A 476 13.01 18.02 -15.98
N ASN A 477 13.23 18.87 -14.97
CA ASN A 477 14.14 20.01 -15.06
C ASN A 477 15.59 19.49 -15.18
N PRO A 478 16.36 19.93 -16.20
CA PRO A 478 17.71 19.43 -16.42
C PRO A 478 18.61 19.56 -15.19
N ILE A 479 18.47 20.63 -14.39
CA ILE A 479 19.40 20.89 -13.29
C ILE A 479 19.29 19.87 -12.14
N GLY A 480 18.23 19.06 -12.12
CA GLY A 480 18.08 17.93 -11.19
C GLY A 480 18.92 16.70 -11.57
N PHE A 481 19.58 16.71 -12.72
CA PHE A 481 20.34 15.58 -13.26
C PHE A 481 21.81 15.95 -13.53
N ALA A 482 22.63 14.93 -13.67
CA ALA A 482 24.06 15.08 -13.94
C ALA A 482 24.53 14.06 -14.97
N PHE A 483 25.58 14.40 -15.70
CA PHE A 483 26.30 13.47 -16.58
C PHE A 483 26.99 12.39 -15.72
N LEU A 484 27.42 11.28 -16.35
CA LEU A 484 28.15 10.18 -15.68
C LEU A 484 29.42 10.63 -14.92
N ASN A 485 30.00 11.78 -15.28
CA ASN A 485 31.12 12.38 -14.56
C ASN A 485 30.70 13.23 -13.33
N ASN A 486 29.42 13.21 -12.96
CA ASN A 486 28.77 13.99 -11.91
C ASN A 486 28.73 15.51 -12.13
N THR A 487 28.93 15.98 -13.37
CA THR A 487 28.69 17.40 -13.70
C THR A 487 27.19 17.62 -13.94
N VAL A 488 26.61 18.58 -13.23
CA VAL A 488 25.17 18.91 -13.35
C VAL A 488 24.86 19.37 -14.77
N PHE A 489 23.71 18.95 -15.31
CA PHE A 489 23.27 19.40 -16.61
C PHE A 489 23.03 20.93 -16.64
N PRO A 490 23.36 21.61 -17.74
CA PRO A 490 22.94 23.00 -17.94
C PRO A 490 21.42 23.13 -17.97
N ALA A 491 20.86 24.22 -17.44
CA ALA A 491 19.42 24.50 -17.50
C ALA A 491 18.84 24.56 -18.92
N THR A 492 19.69 24.75 -19.93
CA THR A 492 19.31 24.77 -21.35
C THR A 492 19.44 23.41 -22.05
N PHE A 493 19.80 22.35 -21.33
CA PHE A 493 20.06 21.04 -21.90
C PHE A 493 18.76 20.21 -22.00
N ASP A 494 18.29 19.99 -23.23
CA ASP A 494 17.16 19.10 -23.52
C ASP A 494 17.60 17.63 -23.43
N TRP A 495 17.73 17.14 -22.20
CA TRP A 495 18.37 15.86 -21.87
C TRP A 495 17.59 14.61 -22.29
N LEU A 496 16.40 14.76 -22.88
CA LEU A 496 15.64 13.66 -23.47
C LEU A 496 15.78 13.60 -25.01
N GLU A 497 16.62 14.44 -25.61
CA GLU A 497 16.84 14.50 -27.07
C GLU A 497 18.32 14.28 -27.46
N PRO A 498 18.60 13.49 -28.51
CA PRO A 498 17.67 12.62 -29.23
C PRO A 498 17.35 11.35 -28.41
N PRO A 499 16.11 10.86 -28.39
CA PRO A 499 15.77 9.66 -27.63
C PRO A 499 16.41 8.40 -28.22
N VAL A 500 16.81 7.48 -27.34
CA VAL A 500 17.26 6.13 -27.71
C VAL A 500 16.04 5.24 -27.91
N GLN A 501 15.75 4.90 -29.16
CA GLN A 501 14.64 3.99 -29.49
C GLN A 501 14.99 2.55 -29.11
N LYS A 502 14.09 1.88 -28.39
CA LYS A 502 14.22 0.47 -27.97
C LYS A 502 12.98 -0.31 -28.43
N ILE A 503 13.15 -1.59 -28.70
CA ILE A 503 12.05 -2.54 -28.89
C ILE A 503 12.08 -3.49 -27.69
N ILE A 504 11.07 -3.41 -26.85
CA ILE A 504 10.94 -4.23 -25.63
C ILE A 504 9.73 -5.12 -25.82
N ASN A 505 9.92 -6.44 -25.82
CA ASN A 505 8.86 -7.42 -25.99
C ASN A 505 7.94 -7.15 -27.20
N GLY A 506 8.54 -6.72 -28.33
CA GLY A 506 7.83 -6.39 -29.56
C GLY A 506 7.12 -5.03 -29.56
N ARG A 507 7.25 -4.23 -28.49
CA ARG A 507 6.69 -2.87 -28.37
C ARG A 507 7.77 -1.82 -28.54
N GLN A 508 7.45 -0.76 -29.27
CA GLN A 508 8.33 0.39 -29.41
C GLN A 508 8.36 1.16 -28.09
N ASP A 509 9.55 1.58 -27.70
CA ASP A 509 9.80 2.42 -26.53
C ASP A 509 10.96 3.37 -26.77
N ALA A 510 11.14 4.35 -25.88
CA ALA A 510 12.19 5.35 -25.98
C ALA A 510 12.74 5.70 -24.60
N PHE A 511 14.06 5.93 -24.52
CA PHE A 511 14.77 6.29 -23.28
C PHE A 511 15.70 7.48 -23.50
N SER A 512 16.12 8.12 -22.40
CA SER A 512 17.13 9.18 -22.40
C SER A 512 18.47 8.66 -22.96
N PRO A 513 19.29 9.53 -23.57
CA PRO A 513 20.70 9.24 -23.84
C PRO A 513 21.47 8.90 -22.55
N GLU A 514 22.57 8.16 -22.69
CA GLU A 514 23.56 7.90 -21.63
C GLU A 514 24.36 9.15 -21.22
#